data_AF-A0A976JH29-F1
#
_entry.id   AF-A0A976JH29-F1
#
_cell.length_a   1.000
_cell.length_b   1.000
_cell.length_c   1.000
_cell.angle_alpha   90.00
_cell.angle_beta   90.00
_cell.angle_gamma   90.00
#
_symmetry.space_group_name_H-M   'P 1'
#
loop_
_entity.id
_entity.type
_entity.pdbx_description
1 polymer ?
#
loop_
_entity_poly.entity_id
_entity_poly.type
_entity_poly.pdbx_seq_one_letter_code
_entity_poly.pdbx_strand_id
1 'polypeptide(L)'
;MNFIDLKPGTSVEGDEIKAYRSDLKASKYVYLIAGVHGDEVEGVFVLSKLFEWLKAQDDIEIPLVVIPVLNVDGYRAGTRG
;
A
#
# COMPACT_ATOMS: atom_id res chain seq x y z
N MET A 1 -9.37 11.85 -1.80
CA MET A 1 -7.97 12.23 -2.05
C MET A 1 -7.59 11.56 -3.35
N ASN A 2 -6.86 12.25 -4.23
CA ASN A 2 -6.39 11.61 -5.45
C ASN A 2 -5.07 10.89 -5.19
N PHE A 3 -4.97 9.69 -5.76
CA PHE A 3 -3.74 8.90 -5.76
C PHE A 3 -3.35 8.59 -7.19
N ILE A 4 -2.05 8.56 -7.42
CA ILE A 4 -1.44 8.10 -8.65
C ILE A 4 -0.79 6.75 -8.41
N ASP A 5 -0.86 5.88 -9.41
CA ASP A 5 -0.10 4.63 -9.42
C ASP A 5 1.38 4.93 -9.55
N LEU A 6 2.19 4.32 -8.70
CA LEU A 6 3.63 4.30 -8.87
C LEU A 6 4.01 3.08 -9.71
N LYS A 7 5.19 3.15 -10.36
CA LYS A 7 5.75 1.97 -11.02
C LYS A 7 5.84 0.83 -10.00
N PRO A 8 5.19 -0.32 -10.24
CA PRO A 8 5.17 -1.40 -9.27
C PRO A 8 6.57 -2.01 -9.12
N GLY A 9 6.85 -2.51 -7.92
CA GLY A 9 7.94 -3.46 -7.71
C GLY A 9 7.56 -4.84 -8.24
N THR A 10 8.51 -5.76 -8.22
CA THR A 10 8.28 -7.16 -8.59
C THR A 10 8.72 -8.06 -7.45
N SER A 11 7.89 -9.02 -7.08
CA SER A 11 8.17 -10.02 -6.05
C SER A 11 9.15 -11.09 -6.56
N VAL A 12 9.51 -12.04 -5.70
CA VAL A 12 10.41 -13.13 -6.09
C VAL A 12 9.71 -14.08 -7.05
N GLU A 13 8.41 -14.32 -6.86
CA GLU A 13 7.59 -15.17 -7.73
C GLU A 13 7.10 -14.44 -9.00
N GLY A 14 7.44 -13.16 -9.16
CA GLY A 14 7.16 -12.38 -10.36
C GLY A 14 5.86 -11.57 -10.33
N ASP A 15 5.19 -11.51 -9.17
CA ASP A 15 3.97 -10.72 -8.99
C ASP A 15 4.27 -9.23 -8.75
N GLU A 16 3.29 -8.38 -9.05
CA GLU A 16 3.41 -6.93 -8.84
C GLU A 16 3.25 -6.54 -7.37
N ILE A 17 4.22 -5.80 -6.86
CA ILE A 17 4.10 -5.09 -5.57
C ILE A 17 3.56 -3.69 -5.86
N LYS A 18 2.25 -3.52 -5.67
CA LYS A 18 1.56 -2.25 -5.97
C LYS A 18 1.89 -1.17 -4.94
N ALA A 19 2.15 0.03 -5.45
CA ALA A 19 2.38 1.20 -4.64
C ALA A 19 1.64 2.42 -5.23
N TYR A 20 1.15 3.28 -4.36
CA TYR A 20 0.38 4.47 -4.73
C TYR A 20 0.95 5.68 -4.00
N ARG A 21 0.87 6.85 -4.62
CA ARG A 21 1.24 8.12 -3.99
C ARG A 21 0.09 9.10 -4.07
N SER A 22 -0.13 9.91 -3.04
CA SER A 22 -1.02 11.07 -3.16
C SER A 22 -0.54 11.98 -4.31
N ASP A 23 -1.46 12.66 -4.99
CA ASP A 23 -1.13 13.62 -6.05
C ASP A 23 -0.41 14.89 -5.55
N LEU A 24 -0.41 15.12 -4.24
CA LEU A 24 0.35 16.17 -3.56
C LEU A 24 1.85 16.06 -3.79
N LYS A 25 2.48 17.19 -4.16
CA LYS A 25 3.95 17.34 -4.23
C LYS A 25 4.49 17.79 -2.88
N ALA A 26 5.37 16.99 -2.29
CA ALA A 26 6.02 17.32 -1.02
C ALA A 26 7.49 16.86 -1.02
N SER A 27 8.29 17.43 -0.12
CA SER A 27 9.68 16.98 0.11
C SER A 27 9.75 15.74 1.01
N LYS A 28 8.67 15.39 1.70
CA LYS A 28 8.54 14.23 2.59
C LYS A 28 7.16 13.61 2.43
N TYR A 29 7.09 12.29 2.58
CA TYR A 29 5.85 11.51 2.51
C TYR A 29 5.74 10.61 3.74
N VAL A 30 4.52 10.43 4.22
CA VAL A 30 4.20 9.41 5.22
C VAL A 30 3.94 8.09 4.48
N TYR A 31 4.60 7.02 4.92
CA TYR A 31 4.45 5.70 4.32
C TYR A 31 3.48 4.86 5.14
N LEU A 32 2.46 4.33 4.46
CA LEU A 32 1.54 3.34 5.01
C LEU A 32 1.84 2.01 4.33
N ILE A 33 2.35 1.05 5.09
CA ILE A 33 2.82 -0.24 4.57
C ILE A 33 2.18 -1.35 5.41
N ALA A 34 1.67 -2.38 4.76
CA ALA A 34 1.19 -3.59 5.41
C ALA A 34 1.63 -4.85 4.66
N GLY A 35 1.37 -6.02 5.25
CA GLY A 35 1.75 -7.31 4.68
C GLY A 35 3.25 -7.46 4.51
N VAL A 36 4.04 -7.00 5.50
CA VAL A 36 5.50 -7.25 5.51
C VAL A 36 5.76 -8.73 5.74
N HIS A 37 5.04 -9.32 6.69
CA HIS A 37 4.88 -10.76 6.77
C HIS A 37 3.54 -11.13 6.12
N GLY A 38 3.53 -12.18 5.31
CA GLY A 38 2.35 -12.55 4.53
C GLY A 38 1.20 -13.12 5.36
N ASP A 39 1.51 -13.73 6.50
CA ASP A 39 0.52 -14.31 7.42
C ASP A 39 -0.15 -13.27 8.33
N GLU A 40 0.31 -12.01 8.34
CA GLU A 40 -0.24 -10.89 9.12
C GLU A 40 -1.32 -10.15 8.30
N VAL A 41 -2.49 -10.78 8.12
CA VAL A 41 -3.54 -10.35 7.18
C VAL A 41 -4.36 -9.15 7.64
N GLU A 42 -4.43 -8.89 8.95
CA GLU A 42 -5.27 -7.83 9.53
C GLU A 42 -4.78 -6.45 9.11
N GLY A 43 -3.46 -6.24 9.10
CA GLY A 43 -2.86 -4.98 8.66
C GLY A 43 -3.15 -4.70 7.19
N VAL A 44 -3.10 -5.74 6.35
CA VAL A 44 -3.45 -5.64 4.92
C VAL A 44 -4.90 -5.24 4.75
N PHE A 45 -5.82 -5.88 5.49
CA PHE A 45 -7.24 -5.57 5.43
C PHE A 45 -7.52 -4.13 5.88
N VAL A 46 -6.98 -3.73 7.04
CA VAL A 46 -7.17 -2.38 7.59
C VAL A 46 -6.63 -1.33 6.65
N LEU A 47 -5.39 -1.50 6.14
CA LEU A 47 -4.81 -0.54 5.21
C LEU A 47 -5.58 -0.47 3.90
N SER A 48 -6.07 -1.60 3.38
CA SER A 48 -6.89 -1.61 2.16
C SER A 48 -8.20 -0.83 2.36
N LYS A 49 -8.87 -1.00 3.51
CA LYS A 49 -10.10 -0.24 3.82
C LYS A 49 -9.82 1.24 4.07
N LEU A 50 -8.74 1.55 4.78
CA LEU A 50 -8.29 2.91 5.01
C LEU A 50 -7.97 3.61 3.68
N PHE A 51 -7.29 2.91 2.76
CA PHE A 51 -6.92 3.47 1.47
C PHE A 51 -8.15 3.81 0.62
N GLU A 52 -9.14 2.92 0.56
CA GLU A 52 -10.41 3.21 -0.12
C GLU A 52 -11.17 4.37 0.55
N TRP A 53 -11.17 4.44 1.88
CA TRP A 53 -11.76 5.58 2.59
C TRP A 53 -11.04 6.89 2.28
N LEU A 54 -9.71 6.91 2.28
CA LEU A 54 -8.88 8.09 1.94
C LEU A 54 -9.15 8.58 0.51
N LYS A 55 -9.34 7.67 -0.45
CA LYS A 55 -9.70 8.04 -1.83
C LYS A 55 -10.99 8.86 -1.89
N ALA A 56 -11.94 8.63 -0.99
CA ALA A 56 -13.20 9.34 -0.92
C ALA A 56 -13.16 10.69 -0.16
N GLN A 57 -12.04 11.07 0.47
CA GLN A 57 -11.95 12.31 1.26
C GLN A 57 -11.41 13.48 0.44
N ASP A 58 -12.18 14.53 0.20
CA ASP A 58 -11.72 15.70 -0.58
C ASP A 58 -11.02 16.77 0.28
N ASP A 59 -11.09 16.67 1.60
CA ASP A 59 -10.64 17.66 2.58
C ASP A 59 -9.34 17.28 3.32
N ILE A 60 -8.80 16.08 3.07
CA ILE A 60 -7.55 15.61 3.69
C ILE A 60 -6.37 15.87 2.75
N GLU A 61 -5.43 16.70 3.19
CA GLU A 61 -4.21 17.03 2.43
C GLU A 61 -2.95 16.51 3.14
N ILE A 62 -2.68 15.20 3.00
CA ILE A 62 -1.49 14.57 3.59
C ILE A 62 -0.67 13.91 2.47
N PRO A 63 0.64 14.24 2.31
CA PRO A 63 1.50 13.55 1.38
C PRO A 63 1.73 12.10 1.82
N LEU A 64 1.16 11.15 1.07
CA LEU A 64 1.16 9.73 1.41
C LEU A 64 1.80 8.88 0.31
N VAL A 65 2.46 7.80 0.73
CA VAL A 65 2.77 6.63 -0.10
C VAL A 65 2.13 5.41 0.56
N VAL A 66 1.39 4.62 -0.22
CA VAL A 66 0.63 3.47 0.26
C VAL A 66 1.11 2.20 -0.45
N ILE A 67 1.49 1.19 0.33
CA ILE A 67 1.87 -0.15 -0.13
C ILE A 67 0.99 -1.15 0.64
N PRO A 68 -0.17 -1.56 0.08
CA PRO A 68 -1.14 -2.37 0.82
C PRO A 68 -0.62 -3.75 1.23
N VAL A 69 0.21 -4.36 0.38
CA VAL A 69 0.86 -5.65 0.63
C VAL A 69 2.27 -5.58 0.07
N LEU A 70 3.28 -5.65 0.95
CA LEU A 70 4.67 -5.65 0.53
C LEU A 70 5.14 -7.04 0.09
N ASN A 71 4.87 -8.05 0.91
CA ASN A 71 5.18 -9.45 0.65
C ASN A 71 3.97 -10.15 0.03
N VAL A 72 3.74 -9.90 -1.26
CA VAL A 72 2.60 -10.47 -2.00
C VAL A 72 2.69 -11.99 -2.13
N ASP A 73 3.90 -12.55 -2.23
CA ASP A 73 4.14 -13.98 -2.35
C ASP A 73 3.74 -14.67 -1.04
N GLY A 74 4.28 -14.20 0.09
CA GLY A 74 3.94 -14.72 1.42
C GLY A 74 2.46 -14.54 1.74
N TYR A 75 1.88 -13.40 1.39
CA TYR A 75 0.45 -13.14 1.64
C TYR A 75 -0.45 -14.14 0.91
N ARG A 76 -0.13 -14.47 -0.34
CA ARG A 76 -0.86 -15.48 -1.11
C ARG A 76 -0.66 -16.89 -0.54
N ALA A 77 0.57 -17.20 -0.12
CA ALA A 77 0.91 -18.50 0.44
C ALA A 77 0.41 -18.70 1.89
N GLY A 78 -0.03 -17.62 2.57
CA GLY A 78 -0.34 -17.65 3.99
C GLY A 78 0.89 -17.91 4.86
N THR A 79 2.06 -17.45 4.41
CA THR A 79 3.35 -17.65 5.07
C THR A 79 3.92 -16.34 5.58
N ARG A 80 4.70 -16.42 6.66
CA ARG A 80 5.41 -15.27 7.21
C ARG A 80 6.43 -14.68 6.23
N GLY A 81 7.20 -15.56 5.60
CA GLY A 81 8.26 -15.24 4.63
C GLY A 81 7.70 -15.04 3.24
#